data_AF-A0ABD3Q3M4-F1
#
_entry.id   AF-A0ABD3Q3M4-F1
#
_cell.length_a   1.000
_cell.length_b   1.000
_cell.length_c   1.000
_cell.angle_alpha   90.00
_cell.angle_beta   90.00
_cell.angle_gamma   90.00
#
_symmetry.space_group_name_H-M   'P 1'
#
loop_
_entity.id
_entity.type
_entity.pdbx_description
1 polymer ?
#
loop_
_entity_poly.entity_id
_entity_poly.type
_entity_poly.pdbx_seq_one_letter_code
_entity_poly.pdbx_strand_id
1 'polypeptide(L)'
;MLLFKSSGLSNQSPIAFALFGTLLSTIGNIPVGHRFSLLSMALLNKLNSQDVAGEVMYVITRVKCLVEPLQALNELQTQAALASISAGDMQLACVNRALCCVNNFWTGAKLADVNKDFRQAINFVSPTHDISNVLMGNEAEVELDSLLSEQSNNNPRQLMLL
;
A
#
# COMPACT_ATOMS: atom_id res chain seq x y z
N MET A 1 3.65 0.11 -24.30
CA MET A 1 2.60 0.86 -23.60
C MET A 1 2.31 2.14 -24.38
N LEU A 2 1.22 2.21 -25.14
CA LEU A 2 0.87 3.42 -25.91
C LEU A 2 -0.15 4.23 -25.10
N LEU A 3 0.23 5.45 -24.70
CA LEU A 3 -0.60 6.35 -23.88
C LEU A 3 -1.73 7.02 -24.67
N PHE A 4 -1.61 7.03 -25.99
CA PHE A 4 -2.58 7.59 -26.91
C PHE A 4 -2.93 6.55 -27.97
N LYS A 5 -4.23 6.38 -28.19
CA LYS A 5 -4.76 5.69 -29.37
C LYS A 5 -5.16 6.76 -30.38
N SER A 6 -5.25 6.42 -31.66
CA SER A 6 -5.68 7.32 -32.74
C SER A 6 -7.03 8.03 -32.50
N SER A 7 -7.78 7.61 -31.48
CA SER A 7 -9.07 8.16 -31.06
C SER A 7 -9.12 8.77 -29.64
N GLY A 8 -7.99 8.90 -28.91
CA GLY A 8 -7.97 9.51 -27.56
C GLY A 8 -7.04 8.85 -26.54
N LEU A 9 -7.37 9.01 -25.25
CA LEU A 9 -6.64 8.39 -24.13
C LEU A 9 -6.84 6.87 -24.13
N SER A 10 -5.79 6.13 -23.78
CA SER A 10 -5.86 4.68 -23.62
C SER A 10 -6.25 4.30 -22.19
N ASN A 11 -6.68 3.06 -21.97
CA ASN A 11 -6.96 2.53 -20.63
C ASN A 11 -5.72 2.54 -19.71
N GLN A 12 -4.54 2.71 -20.29
CA GLN A 12 -3.25 2.80 -19.60
C GLN A 12 -2.86 4.25 -19.29
N SER A 13 -3.63 5.25 -19.76
CA SER A 13 -3.38 6.65 -19.42
C SER A 13 -3.46 6.93 -17.91
N PRO A 14 -4.44 6.43 -17.14
CA PRO A 14 -4.56 6.72 -15.71
C PRO A 14 -3.26 6.46 -14.93
N ILE A 15 -2.62 5.30 -15.16
CA ILE A 15 -1.37 4.95 -14.47
C ILE A 15 -0.22 5.89 -14.84
N ALA A 16 -0.13 6.34 -16.10
CA ALA A 16 0.88 7.31 -16.50
C ALA A 16 0.70 8.67 -15.81
N PHE A 17 -0.53 9.14 -15.65
CA PHE A 17 -0.81 10.36 -14.89
C PHE A 17 -0.48 10.20 -13.40
N ALA A 18 -0.72 9.02 -12.81
CA ALA A 18 -0.35 8.73 -11.42
C ALA A 18 1.17 8.74 -11.21
N LEU A 19 1.92 8.07 -12.10
CA LEU A 19 3.38 8.03 -12.07
C LEU A 19 3.99 9.42 -12.27
N PHE A 20 3.43 10.21 -13.17
CA PHE A 20 3.87 11.59 -13.36
C PHE A 20 3.61 12.46 -12.11
N GLY A 21 2.45 12.29 -11.45
CA GLY A 21 2.19 12.93 -10.16
C GLY A 21 3.19 12.55 -9.07
N THR A 22 3.57 11.27 -9.02
CA THR A 22 4.62 10.78 -8.11
C THR A 22 5.98 11.39 -8.40
N LEU A 23 6.37 11.48 -9.68
CA LEU A 23 7.62 12.13 -10.10
C LEU A 23 7.66 13.59 -9.65
N LEU A 24 6.59 14.34 -9.93
CA LEU A 24 6.47 15.75 -9.54
C LEU A 24 6.53 15.96 -8.03
N SER A 25 5.91 15.06 -7.27
CA SER A 25 5.98 15.08 -5.80
C SER A 25 7.39 14.81 -5.30
N THR A 26 8.08 13.83 -5.91
CA THR A 26 9.45 13.44 -5.54
C THR A 26 10.45 14.58 -5.75
N ILE A 27 10.28 15.40 -6.79
CA ILE A 27 11.12 16.58 -7.02
C ILE A 27 10.72 17.80 -6.18
N GLY A 28 9.81 17.62 -5.20
CA GLY A 28 9.38 18.65 -4.26
C GLY A 28 8.13 19.42 -4.67
N ASN A 29 7.57 19.18 -5.85
CA ASN A 29 6.34 19.83 -6.30
C ASN A 29 5.09 19.03 -5.89
N ILE A 30 4.90 18.89 -4.57
CA ILE A 30 3.82 18.12 -3.95
C ILE A 30 2.42 18.60 -4.40
N PRO A 31 2.10 19.92 -4.46
CA PRO A 31 0.76 20.36 -4.84
C PRO A 31 0.38 20.00 -6.28
N VAL A 32 1.35 20.07 -7.21
CA VAL A 32 1.09 19.66 -8.59
C VAL A 32 1.01 18.14 -8.69
N GLY A 33 1.89 17.42 -7.99
CA GLY A 33 1.80 15.97 -7.89
C GLY A 33 0.44 15.47 -7.42
N HIS A 34 -0.10 16.06 -6.36
CA HIS A 34 -1.45 15.75 -5.85
C HIS A 34 -2.56 16.02 -6.87
N ARG A 35 -2.48 17.13 -7.63
CA ARG A 35 -3.43 17.39 -8.73
C ARG A 35 -3.41 16.28 -9.77
N PHE A 36 -2.24 15.77 -10.11
CA PHE A 36 -2.09 14.65 -11.05
C PHE A 36 -2.63 13.33 -10.48
N SER A 37 -2.52 13.10 -9.16
CA SER A 37 -3.17 11.98 -8.48
C SER A 37 -4.69 12.05 -8.57
N LEU A 38 -5.29 13.23 -8.34
CA LEU A 38 -6.73 13.43 -8.48
C LEU A 38 -7.18 13.23 -9.94
N LEU A 39 -6.42 13.77 -10.90
CA LEU A 39 -6.69 13.60 -12.32
C LEU A 39 -6.62 12.13 -12.75
N SER A 40 -5.61 11.39 -12.28
CA SER A 40 -5.47 9.96 -12.55
C SER A 40 -6.69 9.18 -12.06
N MET A 41 -7.16 9.46 -10.84
CA MET A 41 -8.37 8.81 -10.29
C MET A 41 -9.62 9.14 -11.10
N ALA A 42 -9.77 10.40 -11.54
CA ALA A 42 -10.88 10.80 -12.40
C ALA A 42 -10.84 10.10 -13.77
N LEU A 43 -9.65 9.93 -14.36
CA LEU A 43 -9.45 9.20 -15.61
C LEU A 43 -9.74 7.70 -15.46
N LEU A 44 -9.31 7.10 -14.34
CA LEU A 44 -9.60 5.70 -14.03
C LEU A 44 -11.12 5.43 -14.05
N ASN A 45 -11.88 6.28 -13.37
CA ASN A 45 -13.34 6.19 -13.33
C ASN A 45 -13.97 6.44 -14.69
N LYS A 46 -13.48 7.43 -15.45
CA LYS A 46 -14.00 7.79 -16.77
C LYS A 46 -13.78 6.71 -17.82
N LEU A 47 -12.60 6.08 -17.81
CA LEU A 47 -12.21 5.06 -18.79
C LEU A 47 -12.60 3.65 -18.35
N ASN A 48 -13.11 3.48 -17.13
CA ASN A 48 -13.46 2.20 -16.52
C ASN A 48 -12.32 1.17 -16.63
N SER A 49 -11.09 1.61 -16.40
CA SER A 49 -9.87 0.81 -16.61
C SER A 49 -9.56 -0.08 -15.41
N GLN A 50 -10.40 -1.11 -15.21
CA GLN A 50 -10.34 -2.00 -14.05
C GLN A 50 -9.05 -2.84 -14.01
N ASP A 51 -8.42 -3.07 -15.16
CA ASP A 51 -7.15 -3.79 -15.30
C ASP A 51 -5.97 -3.12 -14.58
N VAL A 52 -6.01 -1.79 -14.46
CA VAL A 52 -4.95 -0.99 -13.81
C VAL A 52 -5.42 -0.30 -12.54
N ALA A 53 -6.65 -0.53 -12.10
CA ALA A 53 -7.26 0.21 -10.99
C ALA A 53 -6.46 0.06 -9.69
N GLY A 54 -6.05 -1.16 -9.35
CA GLY A 54 -5.25 -1.42 -8.16
C GLY A 54 -3.88 -0.71 -8.19
N GLU A 55 -3.24 -0.68 -9.36
CA GLU A 55 -1.93 -0.03 -9.56
C GLU A 55 -2.04 1.49 -9.47
N VAL A 56 -3.06 2.06 -10.11
CA VAL A 56 -3.35 3.48 -10.04
C VAL A 56 -3.59 3.91 -8.60
N MET A 57 -4.48 3.21 -7.88
CA MET A 57 -4.79 3.52 -6.48
C MET A 57 -3.55 3.42 -5.59
N TYR A 58 -2.74 2.36 -5.75
CA TYR A 58 -1.48 2.20 -5.06
C TYR A 58 -0.53 3.39 -5.28
N VAL A 59 -0.32 3.80 -6.54
CA VAL A 59 0.59 4.90 -6.88
C VAL A 59 0.08 6.23 -6.32
N ILE A 60 -1.21 6.53 -6.48
CA ILE A 60 -1.76 7.81 -5.99
C ILE A 60 -1.76 7.90 -4.46
N THR A 61 -1.91 6.78 -3.73
CA THR A 61 -1.83 6.78 -2.26
C THR A 61 -0.49 7.34 -1.76
N ARG A 62 0.62 7.02 -2.46
CA ARG A 62 1.96 7.52 -2.11
C ARG A 62 2.11 9.04 -2.22
N VAL A 63 1.32 9.67 -3.10
CA VAL A 63 1.30 11.12 -3.22
C VAL A 63 0.31 11.71 -2.21
N LYS A 64 -0.86 11.08 -2.07
CA LYS A 64 -1.90 11.55 -1.14
C LYS A 64 -1.42 11.50 0.31
N CYS A 65 -0.56 10.57 0.70
CA CYS A 65 0.01 10.53 2.07
C CYS A 65 0.91 11.70 2.43
N LEU A 66 1.35 12.50 1.44
CA LEU A 66 2.12 13.73 1.69
C LEU A 66 1.24 14.92 2.09
N VAL A 67 -0.08 14.84 1.86
CA VAL A 67 -1.01 15.97 2.01
C VAL A 67 -2.27 15.62 2.80
N GLU A 68 -2.66 14.36 2.82
CA GLU A 68 -3.86 13.87 3.50
C GLU A 68 -3.48 13.04 4.74
N PRO A 69 -4.31 13.04 5.80
CA PRO A 69 -4.10 12.16 6.95
C PRO A 69 -4.07 10.69 6.55
N LEU A 70 -3.16 9.90 7.12
CA LEU A 70 -3.01 8.48 6.79
C LEU A 70 -4.31 7.68 6.98
N GLN A 71 -5.13 8.04 7.98
CA GLN A 71 -6.44 7.43 8.23
C GLN A 71 -7.36 7.48 7.00
N ALA A 72 -7.32 8.60 6.26
CA ALA A 72 -8.15 8.80 5.07
C ALA A 72 -7.72 7.91 3.90
N LEU A 73 -6.52 7.31 3.97
CA LEU A 73 -5.94 6.50 2.91
C LEU A 73 -6.15 5.00 3.11
N ASN A 74 -6.56 4.57 4.30
CA ASN A 74 -6.79 3.15 4.60
C ASN A 74 -7.90 2.56 3.73
N GLU A 75 -8.98 3.33 3.52
CA GLU A 75 -10.06 2.92 2.64
C GLU A 75 -9.57 2.78 1.20
N LEU A 76 -8.82 3.77 0.70
CA LEU A 76 -8.25 3.74 -0.65
C LEU A 76 -7.31 2.54 -0.83
N GLN A 77 -6.50 2.23 0.18
CA GLN A 77 -5.58 1.10 0.13
C GLN A 77 -6.29 -0.26 0.15
N THR A 78 -7.41 -0.34 0.88
CA THR A 78 -8.28 -1.53 0.89
C THR A 78 -8.96 -1.72 -0.47
N GLN A 79 -9.45 -0.64 -1.07
CA GLN A 79 -10.01 -0.66 -2.44
C GLN A 79 -8.95 -1.06 -3.46
N ALA A 80 -7.72 -0.54 -3.34
CA ALA A 80 -6.60 -0.91 -4.19
C ALA A 80 -6.31 -2.42 -4.13
N ALA A 81 -6.28 -3.01 -2.93
CA ALA A 81 -6.09 -4.44 -2.77
C ALA A 81 -7.20 -5.27 -3.44
N LEU A 82 -8.46 -4.87 -3.29
CA LEU A 82 -9.60 -5.54 -3.94
C LEU A 82 -9.51 -5.44 -5.47
N ALA A 83 -9.19 -4.25 -6.00
CA ALA A 83 -9.02 -4.03 -7.42
C ALA A 83 -7.88 -4.87 -8.00
N SER A 84 -6.74 -4.97 -7.30
CA SER A 84 -5.62 -5.84 -7.68
C SER A 84 -6.02 -7.32 -7.72
N ILE A 85 -6.81 -7.80 -6.74
CA ILE A 85 -7.36 -9.17 -6.75
C ILE A 85 -8.24 -9.39 -7.98
N SER A 86 -9.13 -8.44 -8.29
CA SER A 86 -10.01 -8.53 -9.47
C SER A 86 -9.23 -8.52 -10.79
N ALA A 87 -8.09 -7.81 -10.85
CA ALA A 87 -7.20 -7.80 -12.01
C ALA A 87 -6.28 -9.04 -12.10
N GLY A 88 -6.28 -9.90 -11.08
CA GLY A 88 -5.40 -11.08 -11.00
C GLY A 88 -3.97 -10.76 -10.53
N ASP A 89 -3.70 -9.53 -10.09
CA ASP A 89 -2.40 -9.11 -9.55
C ASP A 89 -2.33 -9.37 -8.04
N MET A 90 -2.07 -10.62 -7.68
CA MET A 90 -1.97 -11.03 -6.28
C MET A 90 -0.79 -10.37 -5.56
N GLN A 91 0.31 -10.10 -6.26
CA GLN A 91 1.49 -9.44 -5.68
C GLN A 91 1.13 -8.03 -5.22
N LEU A 92 0.51 -7.24 -6.09
CA LEU A 92 0.09 -5.89 -5.74
C LEU A 92 -1.02 -5.88 -4.70
N ALA A 93 -1.91 -6.89 -4.70
CA ALA A 93 -2.90 -7.04 -3.63
C ALA A 93 -2.24 -7.25 -2.25
N CYS A 94 -1.19 -8.08 -2.16
CA CYS A 94 -0.40 -8.27 -0.94
C CYS A 94 0.24 -6.98 -0.47
N VAL A 95 0.90 -6.25 -1.38
CA VAL A 95 1.55 -4.97 -1.07
C VAL A 95 0.54 -3.95 -0.54
N ASN A 96 -0.63 -3.84 -1.17
CA ASN A 96 -1.68 -2.94 -0.71
C ASN A 96 -2.18 -3.31 0.70
N ARG A 97 -2.39 -4.60 0.98
CA ARG A 97 -2.78 -5.05 2.33
C ARG A 97 -1.72 -4.77 3.38
N ALA A 98 -0.44 -5.03 3.08
CA ALA A 98 0.66 -4.74 3.99
C ALA A 98 0.72 -3.25 4.34
N LEU A 99 0.57 -2.37 3.35
CA LEU A 99 0.54 -0.92 3.57
C LEU A 99 -0.66 -0.47 4.40
N CYS A 100 -1.83 -1.11 4.25
CA CYS A 100 -2.98 -0.85 5.13
C CYS A 100 -2.66 -1.20 6.59
N CYS A 101 -1.97 -2.33 6.83
CA CYS A 101 -1.53 -2.73 8.18
C CYS A 101 -0.55 -1.70 8.77
N VAL A 102 0.42 -1.24 7.97
CA VAL A 102 1.38 -0.19 8.37
C VAL A 102 0.65 1.10 8.72
N ASN A 103 -0.30 1.55 7.89
CA ASN A 103 -1.05 2.75 8.18
C ASN A 103 -1.90 2.61 9.45
N ASN A 104 -2.54 1.45 9.67
CA ASN A 104 -3.30 1.18 10.90
C ASN A 104 -2.41 1.27 12.15
N PHE A 105 -1.18 0.75 12.08
CA PHE A 105 -0.20 0.91 13.14
C PHE A 105 0.09 2.38 13.46
N TRP A 106 0.45 3.16 12.44
CA TRP A 106 0.81 4.58 12.61
C TRP A 106 -0.37 5.49 12.99
N THR A 107 -1.60 5.04 12.72
CA THR A 107 -2.81 5.81 13.04
C THR A 107 -3.43 5.43 14.38
N GLY A 108 -2.79 4.56 15.16
CA GLY A 108 -3.17 4.23 16.53
C GLY A 108 -4.21 3.12 16.66
N ALA A 109 -4.34 2.24 15.66
CA ALA A 109 -5.14 1.03 15.80
C ALA A 109 -4.56 0.12 16.89
N LYS A 110 -5.42 -0.72 17.49
CA LYS A 110 -4.98 -1.62 18.55
C LYS A 110 -3.93 -2.59 18.00
N LEU A 111 -2.81 -2.73 18.71
CA LEU A 111 -1.71 -3.57 18.28
C LEU A 111 -2.12 -5.03 18.03
N ALA A 112 -3.06 -5.56 18.82
CA ALA A 112 -3.60 -6.91 18.62
C ALA A 112 -4.32 -7.07 17.27
N ASP A 113 -5.07 -6.05 16.83
CA ASP A 113 -5.77 -6.05 15.55
C ASP A 113 -4.77 -5.92 14.40
N VAL A 114 -3.80 -5.00 14.53
CA VAL A 114 -2.72 -4.82 13.56
C VAL A 114 -1.90 -6.10 13.37
N ASN A 115 -1.53 -6.79 14.46
CA ASN A 115 -0.77 -8.05 14.39
C ASN A 115 -1.58 -9.14 13.69
N LYS A 116 -2.89 -9.23 13.96
CA LYS A 116 -3.78 -10.14 13.25
C LYS A 116 -3.82 -9.83 11.74
N ASP A 117 -3.92 -8.56 11.37
CA ASP A 117 -3.95 -8.13 9.98
C ASP A 117 -2.64 -8.42 9.24
N PHE A 118 -1.48 -8.19 9.88
CA PHE A 118 -0.17 -8.55 9.32
C PHE A 118 -0.04 -10.06 9.08
N ARG A 119 -0.47 -10.89 10.04
CA ARG A 119 -0.47 -12.36 9.86
C ARG A 119 -1.36 -12.78 8.71
N GLN A 120 -2.52 -12.15 8.54
CA GLN A 120 -3.39 -12.42 7.39
C GLN A 120 -2.74 -12.01 6.07
N ALA A 121 -2.05 -10.87 6.03
CA ALA A 121 -1.31 -10.44 4.85
C ALA A 121 -0.17 -11.40 4.50
N ILE A 122 0.61 -11.86 5.48
CA ILE A 122 1.70 -12.84 5.28
C ILE A 122 1.16 -14.19 4.80
N ASN A 123 0.09 -14.69 5.44
CA ASN A 123 -0.52 -15.96 5.04
C ASN A 123 -1.13 -15.91 3.63
N PHE A 124 -1.56 -14.73 3.20
CA PHE A 124 -2.04 -14.50 1.84
C PHE A 124 -0.89 -14.61 0.80
N VAL A 125 0.37 -14.37 1.20
CA VAL A 125 1.59 -14.51 0.38
C VAL A 125 2.14 -15.95 0.39
N SER A 126 1.90 -16.72 1.45
CA SER A 126 2.53 -18.03 1.69
C SER A 126 2.36 -19.11 0.60
N PRO A 127 1.28 -19.16 -0.23
CA PRO A 127 1.20 -20.14 -1.32
C PRO A 127 2.15 -19.84 -2.50
N THR A 128 2.71 -18.63 -2.56
CA THR A 128 3.61 -18.16 -3.62
C THR A 128 5.04 -18.09 -3.08
N HIS A 129 5.73 -19.24 -3.09
CA HIS A 129 7.05 -19.49 -2.49
C HIS A 129 8.20 -18.52 -2.87
N ASP A 130 8.02 -17.63 -3.85
CA ASP A 130 9.06 -16.69 -4.32
C ASP A 130 8.95 -15.26 -3.73
N ILE A 131 7.80 -14.87 -3.16
CA ILE A 131 7.55 -13.45 -2.82
C ILE A 131 7.99 -13.09 -1.40
N SER A 132 8.09 -14.07 -0.49
CA SER A 132 8.58 -13.85 0.89
C SER A 132 9.98 -13.21 0.90
N ASN A 133 10.85 -13.64 -0.02
CA ASN A 133 12.23 -13.14 -0.14
C ASN A 133 12.31 -11.68 -0.62
N VAL A 134 11.34 -11.21 -1.40
CA VAL A 134 11.32 -9.85 -1.97
C VAL A 134 10.72 -8.84 -1.00
N LEU A 135 9.72 -9.25 -0.22
CA LEU A 135 9.01 -8.33 0.70
C LEU A 135 9.63 -8.28 2.10
N MET A 136 10.19 -9.37 2.61
CA MET A 136 10.70 -9.41 3.98
C MET A 136 12.20 -9.11 4.05
N GLY A 137 12.99 -9.47 3.02
CA GLY A 137 14.43 -9.60 3.21
C GLY A 137 14.74 -10.63 4.31
N ASN A 138 15.84 -11.37 4.19
CA ASN A 138 16.16 -12.40 5.19
C ASN A 138 16.45 -11.84 6.60
N GLU A 139 16.35 -10.52 6.81
CA GLU A 139 16.65 -9.82 8.06
C GLU A 139 15.37 -9.49 8.87
N ALA A 140 14.22 -9.24 8.23
CA ALA A 140 13.02 -8.79 8.96
C ALA A 140 12.29 -9.90 9.72
N GLU A 141 12.33 -11.16 9.27
CA GLU A 141 11.78 -12.30 10.04
C GLU A 141 12.58 -12.56 11.32
N VAL A 142 13.92 -12.42 11.26
CA VAL A 142 14.81 -12.58 12.41
C VAL A 142 14.62 -11.44 13.42
N GLU A 143 14.39 -10.22 12.93
CA GLU A 143 14.19 -9.04 13.78
C GLU A 143 12.77 -8.96 14.38
N LEU A 144 11.74 -9.45 13.67
CA LEU A 144 10.39 -9.57 14.24
C LEU A 144 10.34 -10.64 15.34
N ASP A 145 10.96 -11.80 15.11
CA ASP A 145 10.99 -12.87 16.11
C ASP A 145 11.85 -12.50 17.33
N SER A 146 12.93 -11.73 17.15
CA SER A 146 13.71 -11.20 18.28
C SER A 146 12.90 -10.18 19.09
N LEU A 147 12.22 -9.23 18.44
CA LEU A 147 11.37 -8.24 19.11
C LEU A 147 10.15 -8.87 19.81
N LEU A 148 9.56 -9.92 19.23
CA LEU A 148 8.48 -10.68 19.84
C LEU A 148 8.96 -11.52 21.03
N SER A 149 10.18 -12.04 20.97
CA SER A 149 10.80 -12.77 22.10
C SER A 149 11.16 -11.83 23.28
N GLU A 150 11.60 -10.60 23.00
CA GLU A 150 11.89 -9.59 24.03
C GLU A 150 10.61 -9.07 24.71
N GLN A 151 9.53 -8.87 23.95
CA GLN A 151 8.23 -8.46 24.50
C GLN A 151 7.57 -9.56 25.33
N SER A 152 7.79 -10.84 24.99
CA SER A 152 7.32 -11.98 25.79
C SER A 152 8.07 -12.13 27.12
N ASN A 153 9.30 -11.62 27.22
CA ASN A 153 10.14 -11.78 28.41
C ASN A 153 9.97 -10.63 29.43
N ASN A 154 9.39 -9.50 29.02
CA ASN A 154 9.06 -8.40 29.91
C ASN A 154 7.72 -8.63 30.62
N ASN A 155 7.77 -9.43 31.67
CA ASN A 155 6.68 -9.60 32.62
C ASN A 155 6.46 -8.29 33.40
N PRO A 156 5.29 -7.61 33.33
CA PRO A 156 5.04 -6.34 34.01
C PRO A 156 5.02 -6.42 35.55
N ARG A 157 5.38 -7.57 36.14
CA ARG A 157 5.48 -7.77 37.59
C ARG A 157 6.87 -7.49 38.19
N GLN A 158 7.89 -7.18 37.40
CA GLN A 158 9.25 -6.91 37.94
C GLN A 158 9.65 -5.43 38.10
N LEU A 159 8.82 -4.47 37.70
CA LEU A 159 9.15 -3.03 37.81
C LEU A 159 8.59 -2.33 39.06
N MET A 160 8.25 -3.06 40.11
CA MET A 160 7.71 -2.48 41.34
C MET A 160 8.55 -2.86 42.58
N LEU A 161 9.89 -2.90 42.48
CA LEU A 161 10.77 -3.13 43.63
C LEU A 161 12.19 -2.52 43.56
N LEU A 162 12.41 -1.48 42.75
CA LEU A 162 13.56 -0.56 42.90
C LEU A 162 13.08 0.87 42.65
#